data_AF-A0A7Y5DLZ6-F1
#
_entry.id   AF-A0A7Y5DLZ6-F1
#
_cell.length_a   1.000
_cell.length_b   1.000
_cell.length_c   1.000
_cell.angle_alpha   90.00
_cell.angle_beta   90.00
_cell.angle_gamma   90.00
#
_symmetry.space_group_name_H-M   'P 1'
#
loop_
_entity.id
_entity.type
_entity.pdbx_description
1 polymer ?
#
loop_
_entity_poly.entity_id
_entity_poly.type
_entity_poly.pdbx_seq_one_letter_code
_entity_poly.pdbx_strand_id
1 'polypeptide(L)' 'MTDTMFRLLHRHQQLDEQLHLAARRLRPDPYEVARLKKLKLAVKDRLTRLAGLRHA' A
#
# COMPACT_ATOMS: atom_id res chain seq x y z
N MET A 1 17.59 -7.26 17.93
CA MET A 1 16.92 -7.28 16.61
C MET A 1 15.93 -6.12 16.60
N THR A 2 15.91 -5.33 15.53
CA THR A 2 15.50 -3.93 15.55
C THR A 2 13.97 -3.77 15.62
N ASP A 3 13.48 -3.50 16.82
CA ASP A 3 12.13 -3.03 17.18
C ASP A 3 11.47 -2.08 16.15
N THR A 4 12.27 -1.24 15.52
CA THR A 4 11.82 -0.29 14.48
C THR A 4 11.33 -0.99 13.20
N MET A 5 12.00 -2.06 12.79
CA MET A 5 11.64 -2.87 11.62
C MET A 5 10.31 -3.59 11.85
N PHE A 6 10.12 -4.12 13.06
CA PHE A 6 8.90 -4.83 13.45
C PHE A 6 7.69 -3.89 13.46
N ARG A 7 7.83 -2.68 14.01
CA ARG A 7 6.78 -1.65 13.99
C ARG A 7 6.40 -1.23 12.57
N LEU A 8 7.38 -1.14 11.67
CA LEU A 8 7.15 -0.77 10.27
C LEU A 8 6.38 -1.87 9.52
N LEU A 9 6.81 -3.12 9.68
CA LEU A 9 6.15 -4.31 9.11
C LEU A 9 4.72 -4.48 9.63
N HIS A 10 4.53 -4.33 10.93
CA HIS A 10 3.22 -4.44 11.55
C HIS A 10 2.24 -3.38 11.01
N ARG A 11 2.73 -2.14 10.82
CA ARG A 11 1.92 -1.07 10.25
C ARG A 11 1.60 -1.30 8.77
N HIS A 12 2.54 -1.89 8.03
CA HIS A 12 2.33 -2.31 6.64
C HIS A 12 1.25 -3.39 6.53
N GLN A 13 1.29 -4.41 7.39
CA GLN A 13 0.27 -5.48 7.38
C GLN A 13 -1.11 -4.96 7.76
N GLN A 14 -1.22 -4.07 8.75
CA GLN A 14 -2.49 -3.41 9.07
C GLN A 14 -3.09 -2.64 7.89
N LEU A 15 -2.24 -2.01 7.07
CA LEU A 15 -2.68 -1.28 5.88
C LEU A 15 -3.17 -2.21 4.78
N ASP A 16 -2.48 -3.32 4.52
CA ASP A 16 -2.92 -4.31 3.53
C ASP A 16 -4.22 -5.00 3.95
N GLU A 17 -4.39 -5.32 5.24
CA GLU A 17 -5.61 -5.90 5.79
C GLU A 17 -6.82 -4.97 5.58
N GLN A 18 -6.68 -3.69 5.91
CA GLN A 18 -7.75 -2.70 5.70
C GLN A 18 -8.10 -2.53 4.23
N LEU A 19 -7.10 -2.60 3.35
CA LEU A 19 -7.27 -2.50 1.90
C LEU A 19 -7.96 -3.76 1.35
N HIS A 20 -7.65 -4.93 1.91
CA HIS A 20 -8.29 -6.19 1.57
C HIS A 20 -9.76 -6.24 2.04
N LEU A 21 -10.04 -5.78 3.26
CA LEU A 21 -11.40 -5.67 3.80
C LEU A 21 -12.25 -4.67 3.02
N ALA A 22 -11.68 -3.53 2.61
CA ALA A 22 -12.34 -2.56 1.76
C ALA A 22 -12.63 -3.13 0.35
N ALA A 23 -11.69 -3.90 -0.22
CA ALA A 23 -11.86 -4.58 -1.50
C ALA A 23 -12.88 -5.73 -1.45
N ARG A 24 -13.08 -6.35 -0.29
CA ARG A 24 -14.07 -7.42 -0.05
C ARG A 24 -15.49 -6.90 0.23
N ARG A 25 -15.71 -5.58 0.26
CA ARG A 25 -17.07 -5.02 0.38
C ARG A 25 -17.91 -5.40 -0.83
N LEU A 26 -19.13 -5.85 -0.56
CA LEU A 26 -20.10 -6.37 -1.54
C LEU A 26 -20.58 -5.31 -2.55
N ARG A 27 -20.48 -4.02 -2.19
CA ARG A 27 -20.65 -2.87 -3.10
C ARG A 27 -19.49 -1.90 -2.94
N PRO A 28 -18.36 -2.16 -3.59
CA PRO A 28 -17.30 -1.18 -3.66
C PRO A 28 -17.74 -0.08 -4.63
N ASP A 29 -17.70 1.18 -4.20
CA ASP A 29 -17.87 2.30 -5.14
C ASP A 29 -16.71 2.25 -6.15
N PRO A 30 -16.98 2.12 -7.46
CA PRO A 30 -15.94 2.07 -8.47
C PRO A 30 -15.01 3.30 -8.44
N TYR A 31 -15.50 4.47 -8.00
CA TYR A 31 -14.66 5.65 -7.77
C TYR A 31 -13.76 5.50 -6.55
N GLU A 32 -14.24 4.94 -5.43
CA GLU A 32 -13.40 4.64 -4.26
C GLU A 32 -12.34 3.59 -4.59
N VAL A 33 -12.70 2.54 -5.34
CA VAL A 33 -11.74 1.51 -5.79
C VAL A 33 -10.71 2.08 -6.76
N ALA A 34 -11.13 2.90 -7.72
CA ALA A 34 -10.21 3.56 -8.64
C ALA A 34 -9.28 4.53 -7.90
N ARG A 35 -9.78 5.26 -6.90
CA ARG A 35 -8.98 6.14 -6.04
C ARG A 35 -8.00 5.37 -5.17
N LEU A 36 -8.43 4.27 -4.55
CA LEU A 36 -7.57 3.37 -3.77
C LEU A 36 -6.49 2.72 -4.63
N LYS A 37 -6.83 2.27 -5.84
CA LYS A 37 -5.87 1.75 -6.82
C LYS A 37 -4.88 2.82 -7.28
N LYS A 38 -5.33 4.05 -7.54
CA LYS A 38 -4.44 5.19 -7.86
C LYS A 38 -3.51 5.52 -6.70
N LEU A 39 -4.00 5.52 -5.47
CA LEU A 39 -3.18 5.72 -4.28
C LEU A 39 -2.15 4.60 -4.12
N LYS A 40 -2.56 3.33 -4.30
CA LYS A 40 -1.64 2.19 -4.27
C LYS A 40 -0.60 2.25 -5.39
N LEU A 41 -1.00 2.70 -6.59
CA LEU A 41 -0.08 2.90 -7.71
C LEU A 41 0.90 4.04 -7.42
N ALA A 42 0.43 5.18 -6.92
CA ALA A 42 1.31 6.30 -6.55
C ALA A 42 2.29 5.93 -5.43
N VAL A 43 1.87 5.12 -4.45
CA VAL A 43 2.76 4.60 -3.40
C VAL A 43 3.78 3.64 -4.01
N LYS A 44 3.36 2.73 -4.89
CA LYS A 44 4.27 1.83 -5.61
C LYS A 44 5.26 2.60 -6.48
N ASP A 45 4.81 3.59 -7.24
CA ASP A 45 5.66 4.44 -8.08
C ASP A 45 6.65 5.24 -7.24
N ARG A 46 6.22 5.75 -6.08
CA ARG A 46 7.11 6.45 -5.15
C ARG A 46 8.12 5.50 -4.52
N LEU A 47 7.73 4.27 -4.18
CA LEU A 47 8.63 3.22 -3.74
C LEU A 47 9.61 2.81 -4.84
N THR A 48 9.15 2.66 -6.08
CA THR A 48 10.01 2.35 -7.24
C THR A 48 10.95 3.50 -7.56
N ARG A 49 10.54 4.76 -7.36
CA ARG A 49 11.41 5.93 -7.52
C ARG A 49 12.43 6.08 -6.39
N LEU A 50 12.05 5.74 -5.15
CA LEU A 50 12.96 5.74 -4.00
C LEU A 50 13.90 4.52 -4.01
N ALA A 51 13.41 3.35 -4.42
CA ALA A 51 14.18 2.14 -4.68
C ALA A 51 14.98 2.24 -5.99
N GLY A 52 14.62 3.19 -6.86
CA GLY A 52 15.26 3.51 -8.14
C GLY A 52 16.63 4.19 -8.01
N LEU A 53 17.22 4.22 -6.82
CA LEU A 53 18.67 4.37 -6.64
C LEU A 53 19.39 3.03 -6.92
N ARG A 54 19.11 2.45 -8.09
CA ARG A 54 19.91 1.48 -8.86
C ARG A 54 19.05 0.98 -10.02
N HIS A 55 18.99 1.75 -11.09
CA HIS A 55 19.31 1.27 -12.43
C HIS A 55 19.53 2.52 -13.30
N ALA A 56 20.74 2.57 -13.86
CA ALA A 56 21.24 3.60 -14.77
C ALA A 56 20.37 3.75 -16.02
#